data_AF-A0A091AJS1-F1
#
_entry.id   AF-A0A091AJS1-F1
#
_cell.length_a   1.000
_cell.length_b   1.000
_cell.length_c   1.000
_cell.angle_alpha   90.00
_cell.angle_beta   90.00
_cell.angle_gamma   90.00
#
_symmetry.space_group_name_H-M   'P 1'
#
loop_
_entity.id
_entity.type
_entity.pdbx_description
1 polymer ?
#
loop_
_entity_poly.entity_id
_entity_poly.type
_entity_poly.pdbx_seq_one_letter_code
_entity_poly.pdbx_strand_id
1 'polypeptide(L)' 'MKLIDQYILKEFIRFFLITFFAFIALYLIIDFFEKSRMFMSNNATALQMASYFLYSIPMIVSLTVPA' A
#
# COMPACT_ATOMS: atom_id res chain seq x y z
N MET A 1 -7.35 -22.19 21.04
CA MET A 1 -6.99 -20.77 21.23
C MET A 1 -7.77 -20.29 22.44
N LYS A 2 -7.11 -19.70 23.43
CA LYS A 2 -7.79 -19.13 24.59
C LYS A 2 -8.49 -17.83 24.17
N LEU A 3 -9.52 -17.41 24.91
CA LEU A 3 -10.20 -16.13 24.66
C LEU A 3 -9.20 -14.97 24.58
N ILE A 4 -8.23 -14.95 25.52
CA ILE A 4 -7.15 -13.96 25.57
C ILE A 4 -6.34 -13.89 24.27
N ASP A 5 -6.01 -15.03 23.67
CA ASP A 5 -5.25 -15.08 22.42
C ASP A 5 -6.01 -14.40 21.27
N GLN A 6 -7.34 -14.57 21.22
CA GLN A 6 -8.18 -13.95 20.20
C GLN A 6 -8.26 -12.42 20.37
N TYR A 7 -8.34 -11.93 21.61
CA TYR A 7 -8.34 -10.48 21.87
C TYR A 7 -7.01 -9.83 21.52
N ILE A 8 -5.90 -10.45 21.91
CA ILE A 8 -4.56 -9.94 21.57
C ILE A 8 -4.37 -9.92 20.05
N LEU A 9 -4.74 -11.01 19.36
CA LEU A 9 -4.61 -11.09 17.91
C LEU A 9 -5.48 -10.04 17.21
N LYS A 10 -6.71 -9.83 17.67
CA LYS A 10 -7.61 -8.81 17.10
C LYS A 10 -7.04 -7.41 17.24
N GLU A 11 -6.53 -7.07 18.42
CA GLU A 11 -5.97 -5.74 18.66
C GLU A 11 -4.65 -5.54 17.90
N PHE A 12 -3.80 -6.56 17.85
CA PHE A 12 -2.58 -6.55 17.05
C PHE A 12 -2.88 -6.35 15.56
N ILE A 13 -3.80 -7.13 14.98
CA ILE A 13 -4.18 -7.00 13.56
C ILE A 13 -4.73 -5.60 13.28
N ARG A 14 -5.53 -5.03 14.20
CA ARG A 14 -6.07 -3.68 14.04
C ARG A 14 -4.96 -2.63 13.95
N PHE A 15 -4.00 -2.62 14.88
CA PHE A 15 -2.88 -1.69 14.83
C PHE A 15 -1.98 -1.94 13.61
N PHE A 16 -1.68 -3.20 13.33
CA PHE A 16 -0.90 -3.61 12.16
C PHE A 16 -1.52 -3.08 10.86
N LEU A 17 -2.83 -3.26 10.65
CA LEU A 17 -3.51 -2.78 9.44
C LEU A 17 -3.45 -1.26 9.32
N ILE A 18 -3.69 -0.51 10.41
CA ILE A 18 -3.63 0.96 10.38
C ILE A 18 -2.22 1.43 9.96
N THR A 19 -1.18 0.88 10.58
CA THR A 19 0.20 1.23 10.26
C THR A 19 0.58 0.79 8.85
N PHE A 20 0.17 -0.40 8.44
CA PHE A 20 0.43 -0.94 7.10
C PHE A 20 -0.21 -0.08 6.00
N PHE A 21 -1.47 0.32 6.16
CA PHE A 21 -2.13 1.23 5.21
C PHE A 21 -1.48 2.61 5.18
N ALA A 22 -1.01 3.12 6.31
CA ALA A 22 -0.28 4.39 6.35
C ALA A 22 1.02 4.32 5.52
N PHE A 23 1.78 3.22 5.65
CA PHE A 23 2.98 3.01 4.83
C PHE A 23 2.67 2.88 3.34
N ILE A 24 1.65 2.09 2.98
CA ILE A 24 1.22 1.98 1.57
C ILE A 24 0.83 3.34 1.00
N ALA A 25 0.04 4.12 1.75
CA ALA A 25 -0.38 5.46 1.32
C ALA A 25 0.82 6.40 1.10
N LEU A 26 1.78 6.41 2.02
CA LEU A 26 3.01 7.20 1.86
C LEU A 26 3.80 6.78 0.62
N TYR A 27 3.95 5.48 0.39
CA TYR A 27 4.65 4.98 -0.80
C TYR A 27 3.92 5.41 -2.08
N LEU A 28 2.60 5.24 -2.14
CA LEU A 28 1.80 5.61 -3.32
C LEU A 28 1.90 7.11 -3.62
N ILE A 29 1.93 7.96 -2.59
CA ILE A 29 2.13 9.40 -2.76
C ILE A 29 3.49 9.67 -3.40
N ILE A 30 4.55 9.06 -2.89
CA ILE A 30 5.91 9.24 -3.43
C ILE A 30 5.99 8.77 -4.88
N ASP A 31 5.50 7.55 -5.16
CA ASP A 31 5.50 6.95 -6.50
C ASP A 31 4.66 7.78 -7.49
N PHE A 32 3.55 8.37 -7.02
CA PHE A 32 2.74 9.29 -7.82
C PHE A 32 3.50 10.55 -8.21
N PHE A 33 4.19 11.21 -7.27
CA PHE A 33 4.97 12.40 -7.59
C PHE A 33 6.16 12.09 -8.49
N GLU A 34 6.82 10.94 -8.28
CA GLU A 34 7.95 10.51 -9.10
C GLU A 34 7.53 10.26 -10.56
N LYS A 35 6.40 9.56 -10.75
CA LYS A 35 5.90 9.19 -12.08
C LYS A 35 4.96 10.21 -12.72
N SER A 36 4.53 11.24 -12.00
CA SER A 36 3.65 12.30 -12.50
C SER A 36 4.16 12.90 -13.82
N ARG A 37 5.48 13.15 -13.92
CA ARG A 37 6.12 13.64 -15.17
C ARG A 37 6.02 12.63 -16.32
N MET A 38 6.18 11.33 -16.03
CA MET A 38 6.08 10.26 -17.02
C MET A 38 4.65 10.11 -17.55
N PHE A 39 3.65 10.15 -16.65
CA PHE A 39 2.24 10.05 -17.02
C PHE A 39 1.80 11.22 -17.91
N MET A 40 2.26 12.44 -17.60
CA MET A 40 1.98 13.63 -18.39
C MET A 40 2.64 13.55 -19.78
N SER A 41 3.88 13.03 -19.86
CA SER A 41 4.60 12.89 -21.14
C SER A 41 4.02 11.83 -22.08
N ASN A 42 3.39 10.79 -21.54
CA ASN A 42 2.85 9.67 -22.32
C ASN A 42 1.34 9.79 -22.62
N ASN A 43 0.69 10.93 -22.30
CA ASN A 43 -0.77 11.09 -22.37
C ASN A 43 -1.52 9.93 -21.69
N ALA A 44 -1.00 9.45 -20.56
CA ALA A 44 -1.58 8.30 -19.87
C ALA A 44 -2.99 8.64 -19.40
N THR A 45 -3.95 7.76 -19.71
CA THR A 45 -5.33 7.95 -19.24
C THR A 45 -5.39 7.70 -17.73
N ALA A 46 -6.30 8.38 -17.02
CA ALA A 46 -6.47 8.18 -15.56
C ALA A 46 -6.68 6.71 -15.17
N LEU A 47 -7.27 5.91 -16.07
CA LEU A 47 -7.46 4.46 -15.91
C LEU A 47 -6.13 3.67 -15.94
N GLN A 48 -5.18 4.10 -16.78
CA GLN A 48 -3.83 3.51 -16.85
C GLN A 48 -3.00 3.87 -15.62
N MET A 49 -3.17 5.09 -15.10
CA MET A 49 -2.55 5.49 -13.83
C MET A 49 -3.10 4.67 -12.66
N ALA A 50 -4.42 4.53 -12.55
CA ALA A 50 -5.05 3.76 -11.49
C ALA A 50 -4.65 2.27 -11.52
N SER A 51 -4.62 1.66 -12.71
CA SER A 51 -4.17 0.26 -12.87
C SER A 51 -2.69 0.10 -12.56
N TYR A 52 -1.83 1.05 -12.93
CA TYR A 52 -0.42 1.06 -12.54
C TYR A 52 -0.25 0.99 -11.02
N PHE A 53 -0.92 1.90 -10.28
CA PHE A 53 -0.85 1.88 -8.82
C PHE A 53 -1.40 0.58 -8.23
N LEU A 54 -2.50 0.06 -8.76
CA LEU A 54 -3.10 -1.18 -8.27
C LEU A 54 -2.15 -2.37 -8.42
N TYR A 55 -1.43 -2.46 -9.55
CA TYR A 55 -0.45 -3.52 -9.80
C TYR A 55 0.89 -3.30 -9.08
N SER A 56 1.18 -2.08 -8.62
CA SER A 56 2.35 -1.80 -7.78
C SER A 56 2.14 -2.23 -6.32
N ILE A 57 0.89 -2.30 -5.84
CA ILE A 57 0.58 -2.65 -4.44
C ILE A 57 1.26 -3.95 -3.98
N PRO A 58 1.19 -5.09 -4.70
CA PRO A 58 1.85 -6.33 -4.26
C PRO A 58 3.36 -6.20 -4.04
N MET A 59 4.03 -5.41 -4.88
CA MET A 59 5.46 -5.12 -4.73
C MET A 59 5.73 -4.31 -3.47
N ILE A 60 4.92 -3.28 -3.22
CA ILE A 60 5.01 -2.44 -2.02
C ILE A 60 4.78 -3.28 -0.76
N VAL A 61 3.80 -4.18 -0.78
CA VAL A 61 3.54 -5.13 0.32
C VAL A 61 4.78 -5.99 0.59
N SER A 62 5.42 -6.53 -0.44
CA SER A 62 6.64 -7.32 -0.29
C SER A 62 7.83 -6.54 0.29
N LEU A 63 7.88 -5.22 0.12
CA LEU A 63 8.94 -4.37 0.67
C LEU A 63 8.66 -3.92 2.11
N THR A 64 7.39 -3.85 2.49
CA THR A 64 6.96 -3.38 3.82
C THR A 64 6.77 -4.51 4.82
N VAL A 65 6.49 -5.73 4.36
CA VAL A 65 6.43 -6.91 5.22
C VAL A 65 7.86 -7.47 5.37
N PRO A 66 8.37 -7.65 6.60
CA PRO A 66 9.66 -8.30 6.82
C PRO A 66 9.61 -9.77 6.35
N ALA A 67 10.72 -10.24 5.76
CA ALA A 67 10.90 -11.62 5.29
C ALA A 67 10.93 -12.65 6.42
#